data_AF-A0A957U0A4-F1
#
_entry.id   AF-A0A957U0A4-F1
#
_cell.length_a   1.000
_cell.length_b   1.000
_cell.length_c   1.000
_cell.angle_alpha   90.00
_cell.angle_beta   90.00
_cell.angle_gamma   90.00
#
_symmetry.space_group_name_H-M   'P 1'
#
loop_
_entity.id
_entity.type
_entity.pdbx_description
1 polymer ?
#
loop_
_entity_poly.entity_id
_entity_poly.type
_entity_poly.pdbx_seq_one_letter_code
_entity_poly.pdbx_strand_id
1 'polypeptide(L)'
;MQTHKSIQFYRLRYIRLAWFLVGLTLLCGFAGTVLFALNRTTPVPASWGAAGGPRSELVDLLNALLQTVVMPVIAATLGVLIVRRQRSNRIAWLLLLTGLSSAAAIMTGEWAVYSHYTLQTPLPLSGLAAWVTNWAWIAIYTLLLLMIAIFPEGRFLSPRWRWLIGVPLLLFSLPFLVAGAMETPMSSAYGLPNPFVAENPQVLYDRLFALSVPMMPLTAIAVLAEVLVRFGRARGIERQQIKWLLAGVGLLVIMVVVGLVLALGLNLHIGDFMVNISSLAPLLGIGVALPPDRPQGQR
;
A
#
# COMPACT_ATOMS: atom_id res chain seq x y z
N MET A 1 -32.74 28.31 -4.00
CA MET A 1 -31.49 28.94 -3.49
C MET A 1 -30.73 28.08 -2.45
N GLN A 2 -31.42 27.26 -1.63
CA GLN A 2 -30.77 26.33 -0.67
C GLN A 2 -29.95 25.18 -1.31
N THR A 3 -30.34 24.72 -2.50
CA THR A 3 -29.65 23.63 -3.23
C THR A 3 -28.27 24.02 -3.76
N HIS A 4 -28.02 25.30 -4.04
CA HIS A 4 -26.75 25.74 -4.60
C HIS A 4 -25.65 25.89 -3.52
N LYS A 5 -26.03 26.29 -2.30
CA LYS A 5 -25.14 26.39 -1.14
C LYS A 5 -24.73 25.02 -0.61
N SER A 6 -25.64 24.04 -0.57
CA SER A 6 -25.31 22.68 -0.15
C SER A 6 -24.29 22.03 -1.10
N ILE A 7 -24.49 22.13 -2.42
CA ILE A 7 -23.56 21.59 -3.42
C ILE A 7 -22.16 22.22 -3.31
N GLN A 8 -22.06 23.53 -3.08
CA GLN A 8 -20.76 24.19 -2.86
C GLN A 8 -20.08 23.71 -1.57
N PHE A 9 -20.83 23.55 -0.48
CA PHE A 9 -20.30 23.09 0.80
C PHE A 9 -19.72 21.67 0.72
N TYR A 10 -20.44 20.76 0.07
CA TYR A 10 -19.95 19.39 -0.19
C TYR A 10 -18.70 19.39 -1.07
N ARG A 11 -18.63 20.26 -2.09
CA ARG A 11 -17.45 20.37 -2.97
C ARG A 11 -16.20 20.81 -2.22
N LEU A 12 -16.32 21.75 -1.29
CA LEU A 12 -15.21 22.22 -0.45
C LEU A 12 -14.72 21.14 0.51
N ARG A 13 -15.62 20.32 1.08
CA ARG A 13 -15.26 19.27 2.03
C ARG A 13 -14.36 18.18 1.42
N TYR A 14 -14.68 17.66 0.24
CA TYR A 14 -13.85 16.63 -0.40
C TYR A 14 -12.45 17.15 -0.77
N ILE A 15 -12.36 18.38 -1.26
CA ILE A 15 -11.07 18.96 -1.63
C ILE A 15 -10.22 19.21 -0.39
N ARG A 16 -10.80 19.76 0.68
CA ARG A 16 -10.09 19.95 1.97
C ARG A 16 -9.61 18.63 2.54
N LEU A 17 -10.45 17.58 2.51
CA LEU A 17 -10.07 16.26 2.98
C LEU A 17 -8.92 15.68 2.15
N ALA A 18 -8.97 15.79 0.83
CA ALA A 18 -7.88 15.32 -0.03
C ALA A 18 -6.56 16.04 0.28
N TRP A 19 -6.57 17.36 0.43
CA TRP A 19 -5.37 18.12 0.81
C TRP A 19 -4.88 17.80 2.23
N PHE A 20 -5.79 17.54 3.16
CA PHE A 20 -5.43 17.08 4.50
C PHE A 20 -4.70 15.72 4.43
N LEU A 21 -5.23 14.77 3.66
CA LEU A 21 -4.57 13.47 3.45
C LEU A 21 -3.19 13.65 2.81
N VAL A 22 -3.04 14.52 1.80
CA VAL A 22 -1.72 14.82 1.22
C VAL A 22 -0.77 15.43 2.26
N GLY A 23 -1.21 16.40 3.03
CA GLY A 23 -0.38 17.01 4.09
C GLY A 23 0.08 15.97 5.11
N LEU A 24 -0.82 15.07 5.52
CA LEU A 24 -0.50 13.98 6.43
C LEU A 24 0.48 12.97 5.80
N THR A 25 0.27 12.60 4.54
CA THR A 25 1.18 11.73 3.78
C THR A 25 2.59 12.31 3.71
N LEU A 26 2.72 13.61 3.39
CA LEU A 26 4.00 14.30 3.31
C LEU A 26 4.68 14.41 4.68
N LEU A 27 3.90 14.66 5.74
CA LEU A 27 4.41 14.72 7.11
C LEU A 27 4.95 13.35 7.56
N CYS A 28 4.18 12.27 7.36
CA CYS A 28 4.62 10.92 7.67
C CYS A 28 5.85 10.53 6.85
N GLY A 29 5.87 10.87 5.56
CA GLY A 29 7.00 10.64 4.67
C GLY A 29 8.27 11.32 5.18
N PHE A 30 8.19 12.63 5.44
CA PHE A 30 9.31 13.41 5.98
C PHE A 30 9.81 12.86 7.33
N ALA A 31 8.91 12.60 8.27
CA ALA A 31 9.26 12.03 9.56
C ALA A 31 9.93 10.65 9.42
N GLY A 32 9.40 9.79 8.54
CA GLY A 32 9.99 8.49 8.23
C GLY A 32 11.39 8.61 7.63
N THR A 33 11.61 9.54 6.69
CA THR A 33 12.94 9.79 6.11
C THR A 33 13.95 10.25 7.16
N VAL A 34 13.55 11.18 8.04
CA VAL A 34 14.41 11.69 9.11
C VAL A 34 14.76 10.58 10.09
N LEU A 35 13.78 9.80 10.55
CA LEU A 35 14.01 8.70 11.49
C LEU A 35 14.88 7.61 10.87
N PHE A 36 14.65 7.25 9.59
CA PHE A 36 15.52 6.33 8.87
C PHE A 36 16.97 6.84 8.82
N ALA A 37 17.18 8.12 8.51
CA ALA A 37 18.52 8.71 8.48
C ALA A 37 19.23 8.66 9.86
N LEU A 38 18.47 8.81 10.96
CA LEU A 38 18.98 8.65 12.33
C LEU A 38 19.27 7.19 12.68
N ASN A 39 18.47 6.25 12.16
CA ASN A 39 18.56 4.82 12.47
C ASN A 39 19.51 4.03 11.55
N ARG A 40 19.99 4.62 10.44
CA ARG A 40 20.69 3.86 9.37
C ARG A 40 21.91 3.07 9.85
N THR A 41 22.58 3.51 10.90
CA THR A 41 23.74 2.83 11.51
C THR A 41 23.36 1.91 12.67
N THR A 42 22.12 1.98 13.15
CA THR A 42 21.62 1.16 14.25
C THR A 42 21.40 -0.27 13.74
N PRO A 43 22.10 -1.27 14.29
CA PRO A 43 21.86 -2.66 13.93
C PRO A 43 20.48 -3.11 14.42
N VAL A 44 19.67 -3.66 13.53
CA VAL A 44 18.36 -4.23 13.86
C VAL A 44 18.34 -5.74 13.58
N PRO A 45 17.51 -6.54 14.29
CA PRO A 45 17.26 -7.93 13.91
C PRO A 45 16.74 -8.04 12.46
N ALA A 46 16.83 -9.21 11.86
CA ALA A 46 16.15 -9.47 10.61
C ALA A 46 14.63 -9.38 10.81
N SER A 47 13.93 -8.87 9.79
CA SER A 47 12.47 -8.87 9.75
C SER A 47 11.98 -9.53 8.47
N TRP A 48 10.69 -9.83 8.39
CA TRP A 48 10.12 -10.39 7.17
C TRP A 48 10.40 -9.46 5.97
N GLY A 49 11.13 -9.96 4.98
CA GLY A 49 11.53 -9.18 3.79
C GLY A 49 12.62 -8.14 4.00
N ALA A 50 13.37 -8.18 5.11
CA ALA A 50 14.56 -7.34 5.29
C ALA A 50 15.65 -8.05 6.12
N ALA A 51 16.89 -7.95 5.65
CA ALA A 51 18.04 -8.48 6.36
C ALA A 51 18.29 -7.72 7.68
N GLY A 52 18.83 -8.43 8.66
CA GLY A 52 19.30 -7.83 9.91
C GLY A 52 20.65 -7.14 9.74
N GLY A 53 20.97 -6.24 10.66
CA GLY A 53 22.19 -5.44 10.65
C GLY A 53 21.92 -3.94 10.47
N PRO A 54 22.97 -3.14 10.26
CA PRO A 54 22.83 -1.73 9.91
C PRO A 54 22.25 -1.59 8.49
N ARG A 55 21.55 -0.48 8.23
CA ARG A 55 20.85 -0.18 6.97
C ARG A 55 21.47 1.02 6.26
N SER A 56 22.77 0.92 6.03
CA SER A 56 23.60 2.02 5.51
C SER A 56 23.99 1.88 4.04
N GLU A 57 23.56 0.81 3.36
CA GLU A 57 23.87 0.61 1.95
C GLU A 57 23.04 1.54 1.05
N LEU A 58 23.51 1.75 -0.18
CA LEU A 58 22.77 2.54 -1.17
C LEU A 58 21.36 1.96 -1.39
N VAL A 59 21.23 0.64 -1.43
CA VAL A 59 19.94 -0.04 -1.65
C VAL A 59 18.97 0.23 -0.50
N ASP A 60 19.43 0.29 0.75
CA ASP A 60 18.61 0.65 1.91
C ASP A 60 18.11 2.09 1.80
N LEU A 61 19.00 3.01 1.43
CA LEU A 61 18.66 4.42 1.21
C LEU A 61 17.61 4.57 0.11
N LEU A 62 17.79 3.85 -1.00
CA LEU A 62 16.84 3.86 -2.12
C LEU A 62 15.49 3.27 -1.70
N ASN A 63 15.46 2.19 -0.94
CA ASN A 63 14.24 1.59 -0.39
C ASN A 63 13.50 2.56 0.55
N ALA A 64 14.23 3.23 1.45
CA ALA A 64 13.64 4.19 2.37
C ALA A 64 13.04 5.39 1.61
N LEU A 65 13.78 5.98 0.67
CA LEU A 65 13.30 7.10 -0.14
C LEU A 65 12.12 6.70 -1.05
N LEU A 66 12.15 5.49 -1.59
CA LEU A 66 11.06 4.95 -2.39
C LEU A 66 9.76 4.94 -1.58
N GLN A 67 9.79 4.42 -0.35
CA GLN A 67 8.60 4.22 0.46
C GLN A 67 8.17 5.47 1.25
N THR A 68 9.09 6.37 1.58
CA THR A 68 8.79 7.61 2.34
C THR A 68 8.49 8.80 1.45
N VAL A 69 9.06 8.85 0.24
CA VAL A 69 8.94 10.01 -0.66
C VAL A 69 8.29 9.63 -1.98
N VAL A 70 8.92 8.74 -2.76
CA VAL A 70 8.53 8.53 -4.16
C VAL A 70 7.13 7.95 -4.28
N MET A 71 6.84 6.82 -3.62
CA MET A 71 5.53 6.18 -3.67
C MET A 71 4.43 7.06 -3.08
N PRO A 72 4.58 7.64 -1.87
CA PRO A 72 3.55 8.47 -1.28
C PRO A 72 3.25 9.73 -2.11
N VAL A 73 4.28 10.40 -2.65
CA VAL A 73 4.11 11.60 -3.48
C VAL A 73 3.42 11.26 -4.80
N ILE A 74 3.81 10.18 -5.48
CA ILE A 74 3.16 9.76 -6.73
C ILE A 74 1.69 9.43 -6.48
N ALA A 75 1.41 8.60 -5.47
CA ALA A 75 0.05 8.19 -5.13
C ALA A 75 -0.82 9.38 -4.70
N ALA A 76 -0.31 10.27 -3.85
CA ALA A 76 -1.00 11.47 -3.42
C ALA A 76 -1.28 12.45 -4.57
N THR A 77 -0.29 12.64 -5.46
CA THR A 77 -0.43 13.51 -6.63
C THR A 77 -1.52 12.99 -7.57
N LEU A 78 -1.46 11.70 -7.94
CA LEU A 78 -2.48 11.08 -8.79
C LEU A 78 -3.86 11.14 -8.12
N GLY A 79 -3.94 10.85 -6.83
CA GLY A 79 -5.18 10.93 -6.06
C GLY A 79 -5.81 12.33 -6.09
N VAL A 80 -5.03 13.39 -5.80
CA VAL A 80 -5.52 14.77 -5.83
C VAL A 80 -5.93 15.21 -7.23
N LEU A 81 -5.14 14.87 -8.27
CA LEU A 81 -5.47 15.20 -9.65
C LEU A 81 -6.83 14.60 -10.05
N ILE A 82 -7.10 13.36 -9.67
CA ILE A 82 -8.39 12.72 -9.94
C ILE A 82 -9.49 13.32 -9.07
N VAL A 83 -9.31 13.53 -7.76
CA VAL A 83 -10.34 14.12 -6.88
C VAL A 83 -10.79 15.50 -7.37
N ARG A 84 -9.85 16.32 -7.87
CA ARG A 84 -10.14 17.65 -8.43
C ARG A 84 -11.11 17.58 -9.62
N ARG A 85 -11.00 16.54 -10.45
CA ARG A 85 -11.87 16.30 -11.62
C ARG A 85 -13.15 15.54 -11.24
N GLN A 86 -13.02 14.47 -10.47
CA GLN A 86 -14.09 13.52 -10.10
C GLN A 86 -14.07 13.23 -8.59
N ARG A 87 -14.74 14.08 -7.81
CA ARG A 87 -14.66 14.10 -6.33
C ARG A 87 -15.08 12.81 -5.64
N SER A 88 -16.03 12.08 -6.22
CA SER A 88 -16.54 10.80 -5.69
C SER A 88 -15.83 9.59 -6.30
N ASN A 89 -14.75 9.78 -7.08
CA ASN A 89 -14.04 8.69 -7.70
C ASN A 89 -13.30 7.87 -6.63
N ARG A 90 -13.69 6.61 -6.47
CA ARG A 90 -13.14 5.69 -5.47
C ARG A 90 -11.65 5.42 -5.68
N ILE A 91 -11.18 5.35 -6.93
CA ILE A 91 -9.77 5.13 -7.27
C ILE A 91 -8.92 6.28 -6.72
N ALA A 92 -9.41 7.52 -6.79
CA ALA A 92 -8.72 8.69 -6.27
C ALA A 92 -8.49 8.61 -4.75
N TRP A 93 -9.50 8.13 -4.02
CA TRP A 93 -9.40 7.93 -2.57
C TRP A 93 -8.52 6.75 -2.21
N LEU A 94 -8.59 5.65 -2.98
CA LEU A 94 -7.67 4.53 -2.80
C LEU A 94 -6.22 4.96 -3.01
N LEU A 95 -5.92 5.76 -4.04
CA LEU A 95 -4.58 6.32 -4.26
C LEU A 95 -4.08 7.14 -3.07
N LEU A 96 -4.91 8.06 -2.55
CA LEU A 96 -4.56 8.87 -1.38
C LEU A 96 -4.29 7.99 -0.15
N LEU A 97 -5.14 6.98 0.08
CA LEU A 97 -4.98 6.05 1.20
C LEU A 97 -3.74 5.17 1.05
N THR A 98 -3.44 4.66 -0.14
CA THR A 98 -2.24 3.84 -0.36
C THR A 98 -0.97 4.64 -0.07
N GLY A 99 -0.91 5.90 -0.55
CA GLY A 99 0.23 6.79 -0.27
C GLY A 99 0.38 7.09 1.21
N LEU A 100 -0.72 7.41 1.90
CA LEU A 100 -0.72 7.62 3.35
C LEU A 100 -0.31 6.36 4.13
N SER A 101 -0.88 5.21 3.80
CA SER A 101 -0.57 3.93 4.47
C SER A 101 0.89 3.54 4.31
N SER A 102 1.48 3.73 3.13
CA SER A 102 2.90 3.46 2.89
C SER A 102 3.81 4.39 3.70
N ALA A 103 3.55 5.71 3.67
CA ALA A 103 4.33 6.67 4.44
C ALA A 103 4.21 6.44 5.96
N ALA A 104 3.00 6.17 6.44
CA ALA A 104 2.74 5.90 7.84
C ALA A 104 3.43 4.61 8.31
N ALA A 105 3.41 3.55 7.50
CA ALA A 105 4.05 2.27 7.82
C ALA A 105 5.57 2.40 8.07
N ILE A 106 6.25 3.18 7.22
CA ILE A 106 7.68 3.42 7.41
C ILE A 106 7.92 4.33 8.61
N MET A 107 7.17 5.41 8.74
CA MET A 107 7.28 6.32 9.88
C MET A 107 7.13 5.56 11.21
N THR A 108 6.12 4.69 11.35
CA THR A 108 5.92 3.91 12.57
C THR A 108 7.01 2.86 12.78
N GLY A 109 7.54 2.29 11.71
CA GLY A 109 8.60 1.29 11.78
C GLY A 109 9.89 1.91 12.28
N GLU A 110 10.26 3.05 11.71
CA GLU A 110 11.44 3.80 12.13
C GLU A 110 11.28 4.40 13.52
N TRP A 111 10.08 4.77 13.93
CA TRP A 111 9.81 5.19 15.31
C TRP A 111 10.05 4.04 16.30
N ALA A 112 9.55 2.84 15.98
CA ALA A 112 9.79 1.65 16.79
C ALA A 112 11.30 1.32 16.85
N VAL A 113 12.01 1.40 15.71
CA VAL A 113 13.46 1.18 15.67
C VAL A 113 14.21 2.20 16.51
N TYR A 114 13.89 3.49 16.33
CA TYR A 114 14.55 4.57 17.05
C TYR A 114 14.37 4.41 18.56
N SER A 115 13.16 4.05 18.99
CA SER A 115 12.83 3.84 20.39
C SER A 115 13.48 2.59 21.00
N HIS A 116 13.51 1.46 20.30
CA HIS A 116 13.91 0.18 20.89
C HIS A 116 15.37 -0.20 20.65
N TYR A 117 15.98 0.30 19.58
CA TYR A 117 17.34 -0.09 19.18
C TYR A 117 18.31 1.10 19.18
N THR A 118 17.85 2.32 18.89
CA THR A 118 18.73 3.51 18.85
C THR A 118 18.86 4.18 20.22
N LEU A 119 17.77 4.27 20.99
CA LEU A 119 17.76 4.88 22.32
C LEU A 119 17.99 3.87 23.45
N GLN A 120 18.44 4.35 24.61
CA GLN A 120 18.58 3.56 25.83
C GLN A 120 17.25 3.34 26.58
N THR A 121 16.24 4.17 26.33
CA THR A 121 14.92 4.09 26.97
C THR A 121 13.81 4.13 25.91
N PRO A 122 12.84 3.20 25.96
CA PRO A 122 11.72 3.20 25.02
C PRO A 122 10.87 4.47 25.14
N LEU A 123 10.57 5.08 24.00
CA LEU A 123 9.66 6.21 23.87
C LEU A 123 8.20 5.75 23.95
N PRO A 124 7.28 6.66 24.32
CA PRO A 124 5.86 6.39 24.25
C PRO A 124 5.42 5.93 22.85
N LEU A 125 4.37 5.09 22.82
CA LEU A 125 3.75 4.57 21.59
C LEU A 125 4.65 3.71 20.70
N SER A 126 5.89 3.37 21.10
CA SER A 126 6.80 2.55 20.30
C SER A 126 6.24 1.16 19.98
N GLY A 127 5.59 0.52 20.95
CA GLY A 127 4.92 -0.77 20.75
C GLY A 127 3.73 -0.66 19.79
N LEU A 128 2.93 0.41 19.88
CA LEU A 128 1.83 0.66 18.93
C LEU A 128 2.37 0.90 17.53
N ALA A 129 3.48 1.63 17.41
CA ALA A 129 4.13 1.89 16.13
C ALA A 129 4.67 0.60 15.50
N ALA A 130 5.33 -0.25 16.30
CA ALA A 130 5.75 -1.58 15.88
C ALA A 130 4.56 -2.43 15.40
N TRP A 131 3.45 -2.40 16.15
CA TRP A 131 2.22 -3.10 15.77
C TRP A 131 1.64 -2.60 14.44
N VAL A 132 1.56 -1.28 14.24
CA VAL A 132 1.07 -0.71 12.97
C VAL A 132 1.94 -1.15 11.80
N THR A 133 3.26 -1.06 11.94
CA THR A 133 4.20 -1.50 10.88
C THR A 133 4.07 -2.97 10.58
N ASN A 134 3.90 -3.82 11.60
CA ASN A 134 3.78 -5.26 11.42
C ASN A 134 2.64 -5.65 10.47
N TRP A 135 1.54 -4.88 10.49
CA TRP A 135 0.33 -5.20 9.75
C TRP A 135 0.03 -4.30 8.55
N ALA A 136 0.73 -3.18 8.40
CA ALA A 136 0.44 -2.18 7.39
C ALA A 136 0.49 -2.73 5.96
N TRP A 137 1.34 -3.73 5.70
CA TRP A 137 1.45 -4.35 4.38
C TRP A 137 0.12 -4.96 3.92
N ILE A 138 -0.65 -5.60 4.80
CA ILE A 138 -1.98 -6.17 4.48
C ILE A 138 -2.92 -5.07 3.96
N ALA A 139 -2.92 -3.92 4.63
CA ALA A 139 -3.75 -2.78 4.22
C ALA A 139 -3.30 -2.23 2.85
N ILE A 140 -2.00 -2.06 2.63
CA ILE A 140 -1.45 -1.55 1.36
C ILE A 140 -1.80 -2.49 0.20
N TYR A 141 -1.60 -3.81 0.37
CA TYR A 141 -1.98 -4.80 -0.64
C TYR A 141 -3.48 -4.81 -0.91
N THR A 142 -4.30 -4.69 0.14
CA THR A 142 -5.76 -4.63 0.02
C THR A 142 -6.20 -3.42 -0.80
N LEU A 143 -5.63 -2.24 -0.53
CA LEU A 143 -5.89 -1.02 -1.28
C LEU A 143 -5.47 -1.15 -2.74
N LEU A 144 -4.29 -1.73 -3.00
CA LEU A 144 -3.77 -1.94 -4.35
C LEU A 144 -4.66 -2.90 -5.16
N LEU A 145 -5.02 -4.05 -4.60
CA LEU A 145 -5.87 -5.05 -5.28
C LEU A 145 -7.27 -4.50 -5.56
N LEU A 146 -7.88 -3.79 -4.59
CA LEU A 146 -9.17 -3.13 -4.81
C LEU A 146 -9.09 -2.07 -5.90
N MET A 147 -8.01 -1.28 -5.90
CA MET A 147 -7.81 -0.24 -6.90
C MET A 147 -7.72 -0.82 -8.31
N ILE A 148 -6.95 -1.90 -8.50
CA ILE A 148 -6.82 -2.61 -9.78
C ILE A 148 -8.17 -3.22 -10.19
N ALA A 149 -8.89 -3.85 -9.26
CA ALA A 149 -10.16 -4.52 -9.54
C ALA A 149 -11.25 -3.57 -10.07
N ILE A 150 -11.36 -2.39 -9.47
CA ILE A 150 -12.43 -1.45 -9.80
C ILE A 150 -12.07 -0.46 -10.92
N PHE A 151 -10.83 -0.49 -11.40
CA PHE A 151 -10.36 0.37 -12.49
C PHE A 151 -11.03 0.00 -13.84
N PRO A 152 -11.36 0.97 -14.71
CA PRO A 152 -11.23 2.43 -14.57
C PRO A 152 -12.45 3.11 -13.94
N GLU A 153 -13.59 2.44 -13.87
CA GLU A 153 -14.89 3.08 -13.59
C GLU A 153 -15.22 3.22 -12.09
N GLY A 154 -14.40 2.66 -11.20
CA GLY A 154 -14.65 2.63 -9.76
C GLY A 154 -15.69 1.59 -9.32
N ARG A 155 -15.95 0.58 -10.15
CA ARG A 155 -16.90 -0.51 -9.87
C ARG A 155 -16.41 -1.85 -10.42
N PHE A 156 -16.78 -2.93 -9.72
CA PHE A 156 -16.61 -4.30 -10.22
C PHE A 156 -17.42 -4.54 -11.50
N LEU A 157 -17.00 -5.49 -12.32
CA LEU A 157 -17.61 -5.80 -13.62
C LEU A 157 -19.03 -6.35 -13.47
N SER A 158 -19.31 -7.06 -12.38
CA SER A 158 -20.65 -7.54 -12.02
C SER A 158 -20.75 -7.84 -10.52
N PRO A 159 -21.97 -8.06 -9.96
CA PRO A 159 -22.12 -8.45 -8.57
C PRO A 159 -21.37 -9.74 -8.20
N ARG A 160 -21.17 -10.66 -9.16
CA ARG A 160 -20.41 -11.90 -8.93
C ARG A 160 -18.93 -11.61 -8.64
N TRP A 161 -18.32 -10.70 -9.39
CA TRP A 161 -16.92 -10.30 -9.18
C TRP A 161 -16.69 -9.62 -7.83
N ARG A 162 -17.68 -8.86 -7.34
CA ARG A 162 -17.65 -8.30 -5.98
C ARG A 162 -17.46 -9.39 -4.92
N TRP A 163 -18.10 -10.54 -5.07
CA TRP A 163 -17.96 -11.65 -4.14
C TRP A 163 -16.67 -12.45 -4.37
N LEU A 164 -16.33 -12.73 -5.63
CA LEU A 164 -15.12 -13.46 -6.01
C LEU A 164 -13.83 -12.77 -5.56
N ILE A 165 -13.84 -11.44 -5.46
CA ILE A 165 -12.70 -10.66 -4.98
C ILE A 165 -12.90 -10.29 -3.50
N GLY A 166 -14.09 -9.83 -3.13
CA GLY A 166 -14.35 -9.32 -1.78
C GLY A 166 -14.25 -10.38 -0.69
N VAL A 167 -14.69 -11.61 -0.93
CA VAL A 167 -14.59 -12.70 0.05
C VAL A 167 -13.14 -13.11 0.32
N PRO A 168 -12.32 -13.50 -0.69
CA PRO A 168 -10.94 -13.86 -0.41
C PRO A 168 -10.14 -12.66 0.10
N LEU A 169 -10.42 -11.44 -0.34
CA LEU A 169 -9.78 -10.24 0.21
C LEU A 169 -10.11 -10.02 1.70
N LEU A 170 -11.37 -10.24 2.09
CA LEU A 170 -11.78 -10.18 3.49
C LEU A 170 -11.11 -11.27 4.32
N LEU A 171 -11.04 -12.51 3.79
CA LEU A 171 -10.37 -13.62 4.45
C LEU A 171 -8.86 -13.38 4.58
N PHE A 172 -8.21 -12.82 3.56
CA PHE A 172 -6.83 -12.38 3.64
C PHE A 172 -6.61 -11.31 4.72
N SER A 173 -7.58 -10.40 4.90
CA SER A 173 -7.52 -9.34 5.92
C SER A 173 -7.95 -9.82 7.31
N LEU A 174 -8.47 -11.05 7.44
CA LEU A 174 -9.03 -11.56 8.69
C LEU A 174 -7.99 -11.63 9.82
N PRO A 175 -6.72 -12.02 9.58
CA PRO A 175 -5.69 -11.94 10.60
C PRO A 175 -5.57 -10.52 11.11
N PHE A 176 -5.44 -9.50 10.26
CA PHE A 176 -5.42 -8.11 10.72
C PHE A 176 -6.64 -7.72 11.57
N LEU A 177 -7.85 -8.14 11.17
CA LEU A 177 -9.11 -7.75 11.80
C LEU A 177 -9.42 -8.50 13.11
N VAL A 178 -8.95 -9.74 13.26
CA VAL A 178 -9.35 -10.65 14.35
C VAL A 178 -8.15 -11.13 15.17
N ALA A 179 -6.99 -11.30 14.54
CA ALA A 179 -5.75 -11.84 15.11
C ALA A 179 -4.53 -10.92 14.99
N GLY A 180 -4.69 -9.66 14.56
CA GLY A 180 -3.60 -8.68 14.47
C GLY A 180 -3.03 -8.40 15.86
N ALA A 181 -3.81 -8.69 16.89
CA ALA A 181 -3.38 -8.70 18.27
C ALA A 181 -2.50 -9.89 18.66
N MET A 182 -2.39 -10.98 17.89
CA MET A 182 -1.93 -12.28 18.39
C MET A 182 -0.47 -12.63 18.09
N GLU A 183 0.13 -12.10 17.03
CA GLU A 183 1.53 -12.39 16.70
C GLU A 183 2.48 -11.74 17.72
N THR A 184 3.24 -12.54 18.46
CA THR A 184 4.34 -12.09 19.33
C THR A 184 5.42 -13.18 19.38
N PRO A 185 6.70 -12.87 19.15
CA PRO A 185 7.23 -11.60 18.65
C PRO A 185 6.78 -11.29 17.20
N MET A 186 6.70 -10.00 16.86
CA MET A 186 6.16 -9.53 15.57
C MET A 186 7.21 -9.60 14.46
N SER A 187 7.00 -10.47 13.46
CA SER A 187 7.98 -10.79 12.40
C SER A 187 8.30 -9.61 11.47
N SER A 188 7.31 -8.77 11.17
CA SER A 188 7.47 -7.59 10.30
C SER A 188 7.84 -6.32 11.09
N ALA A 189 8.04 -6.44 12.41
CA ALA A 189 8.51 -5.36 13.28
C ALA A 189 9.76 -5.79 14.07
N TYR A 190 10.72 -6.39 13.38
CA TYR A 190 12.05 -6.75 13.91
C TYR A 190 12.02 -7.69 15.12
N GLY A 191 10.96 -8.48 15.27
CA GLY A 191 10.78 -9.38 16.41
C GLY A 191 10.46 -8.66 17.72
N LEU A 192 9.99 -7.41 17.66
CA LEU A 192 9.54 -6.69 18.85
C LEU A 192 8.32 -7.37 19.49
N PRO A 193 8.19 -7.32 20.83
CA PRO A 193 7.03 -7.88 21.50
C PRO A 193 5.76 -7.13 21.13
N ASN A 194 4.65 -7.87 20.99
CA ASN A 194 3.35 -7.28 20.77
C ASN A 194 2.87 -6.55 22.04
N PRO A 195 2.47 -5.27 21.97
CA PRO A 195 2.01 -4.54 23.16
C PRO A 195 0.64 -5.01 23.67
N PHE A 196 -0.12 -5.78 22.89
CA PHE A 196 -1.50 -6.17 23.22
C PHE A 196 -1.64 -7.61 23.69
N VAL A 197 -0.64 -8.46 23.46
CA VAL A 197 -0.69 -9.89 23.79
C VAL A 197 0.69 -10.36 24.26
N ALA A 198 0.71 -11.03 25.40
CA ALA A 198 1.94 -11.55 26.01
C ALA A 198 2.45 -12.83 25.32
N GLU A 199 1.54 -13.71 24.90
CA GLU A 199 1.85 -15.00 24.30
C GLU A 199 0.96 -15.28 23.09
N ASN A 200 1.54 -15.82 22.03
CA ASN A 200 0.79 -16.12 20.82
C ASN A 200 -0.16 -17.30 21.08
N PRO A 201 -1.49 -17.17 20.87
CA PRO A 201 -2.40 -18.32 20.83
C PRO A 201 -2.13 -19.15 19.57
N GLN A 202 -1.03 -19.90 19.60
CA GLN A 202 -0.34 -20.48 18.44
C GLN A 202 -1.27 -21.28 17.54
N VAL A 203 -2.11 -22.15 18.12
CA VAL A 203 -3.07 -22.97 17.35
C VAL A 203 -4.07 -22.11 16.57
N LEU A 204 -4.58 -21.03 17.18
CA LEU A 204 -5.53 -20.14 16.51
C LEU A 204 -4.82 -19.31 15.44
N TYR A 205 -3.65 -18.77 15.77
CA TYR A 205 -2.83 -18.01 14.84
C TYR A 205 -2.45 -18.84 13.61
N ASP A 206 -1.92 -20.05 13.79
CA ASP A 206 -1.48 -20.94 12.71
C ASP A 206 -2.65 -21.29 11.78
N ARG A 207 -3.84 -21.58 12.34
CA ARG A 207 -5.04 -21.88 11.55
C ARG A 207 -5.51 -20.68 10.74
N LEU A 208 -5.55 -19.49 11.34
CA LEU A 208 -5.94 -18.27 10.65
C LEU A 208 -4.91 -17.91 9.57
N PHE A 209 -3.62 -18.04 9.86
CA PHE A 209 -2.56 -17.77 8.91
C PHE A 209 -2.59 -18.76 7.73
N ALA A 210 -2.74 -20.06 7.99
CA ALA A 210 -2.89 -21.09 6.95
C ALA A 210 -4.11 -20.86 6.06
N LEU A 211 -5.21 -20.33 6.61
CA LEU A 211 -6.39 -19.94 5.84
C LEU A 211 -6.14 -18.68 5.01
N SER A 212 -5.43 -17.69 5.55
CA SER A 212 -5.33 -16.34 4.99
C SER A 212 -4.23 -16.20 3.95
N VAL A 213 -3.09 -16.88 4.12
CA VAL A 213 -1.94 -16.81 3.21
C VAL A 213 -2.33 -17.16 1.77
N PRO A 214 -3.06 -18.26 1.48
CA PRO A 214 -3.48 -18.58 0.11
C PRO A 214 -4.50 -17.60 -0.46
N MET A 215 -5.24 -16.86 0.39
CA MET A 215 -6.25 -15.92 -0.09
C MET A 215 -5.64 -14.71 -0.79
N MET A 216 -4.41 -14.33 -0.46
CA MET A 216 -3.70 -13.26 -1.16
C MET A 216 -3.50 -13.56 -2.66
N PRO A 217 -2.80 -14.64 -3.07
CA PRO A 217 -2.63 -14.97 -4.48
C PRO A 217 -3.96 -15.30 -5.16
N LEU A 218 -4.92 -15.94 -4.48
CA LEU A 218 -6.26 -16.18 -5.04
C LEU A 218 -7.00 -14.88 -5.35
N THR A 219 -6.91 -13.87 -4.47
CA THR A 219 -7.47 -12.55 -4.73
C THR A 219 -6.77 -11.90 -5.92
N ALA A 220 -5.44 -11.95 -6.00
CA ALA A 220 -4.70 -11.39 -7.13
C ALA A 220 -5.09 -12.04 -8.47
N ILE A 221 -5.27 -13.37 -8.50
CA ILE A 221 -5.75 -14.10 -9.67
C ILE A 221 -7.17 -13.66 -10.05
N ALA A 222 -8.07 -13.56 -9.07
CA ALA A 222 -9.45 -13.12 -9.32
C ALA A 222 -9.50 -11.69 -9.87
N VAL A 223 -8.68 -10.78 -9.32
CA VAL A 223 -8.53 -9.40 -9.80
C VAL A 223 -8.01 -9.38 -11.24
N LEU A 224 -6.95 -10.14 -11.53
CA LEU A 224 -6.40 -10.20 -12.89
C LEU A 224 -7.42 -10.77 -13.88
N ALA A 225 -8.13 -11.84 -13.51
CA ALA A 225 -9.17 -12.43 -14.33
C ALA A 225 -10.31 -11.43 -14.60
N GLU A 226 -10.75 -10.65 -13.61
CA GLU A 226 -11.75 -9.60 -13.82
C GLU A 226 -11.26 -8.58 -14.86
N VAL A 227 -10.04 -8.07 -14.69
CA VAL A 227 -9.47 -7.03 -15.56
C VAL A 227 -9.30 -7.56 -16.99
N LEU A 228 -8.88 -8.80 -17.17
CA LEU A 228 -8.75 -9.44 -18.49
C LEU A 228 -10.11 -9.65 -19.17
N VAL A 229 -11.13 -10.11 -18.42
CA VAL A 229 -12.49 -10.23 -18.96
C VAL A 229 -13.05 -8.86 -19.33
N ARG A 230 -12.80 -7.84 -18.51
CA ARG A 230 -13.18 -6.45 -18.80
C ARG A 230 -12.46 -5.94 -20.04
N PHE A 231 -11.16 -6.20 -20.19
CA PHE A 231 -10.37 -5.82 -21.37
C PHE A 231 -10.94 -6.41 -22.66
N GLY A 232 -11.39 -7.66 -22.63
CA GLY A 232 -12.02 -8.32 -23.79
C GLY A 232 -13.37 -7.71 -24.19
N ARG A 233 -14.08 -7.08 -23.25
CA ARG A 233 -15.38 -6.43 -23.48
C ARG A 233 -15.26 -4.94 -23.81
N ALA A 234 -14.20 -4.29 -23.33
CA ALA A 234 -13.99 -2.85 -23.47
C ALA A 234 -13.72 -2.45 -24.93
N ARG A 235 -14.17 -1.24 -25.30
CA ARG A 235 -13.92 -0.63 -26.62
C ARG A 235 -13.44 0.81 -26.46
N GLY A 236 -12.78 1.34 -27.50
CA GLY A 236 -12.34 2.74 -27.53
C GLY A 236 -11.41 3.12 -26.38
N ILE A 237 -11.74 4.22 -25.69
CA ILE A 237 -10.91 4.81 -24.63
C ILE A 237 -10.76 3.86 -23.43
N GLU A 238 -11.83 3.21 -22.99
CA GLU A 238 -11.79 2.30 -21.83
C GLU A 238 -10.77 1.17 -22.06
N ARG A 239 -10.73 0.60 -23.27
CA ARG A 239 -9.76 -0.43 -23.63
C ARG A 239 -8.32 0.06 -23.55
N GLN A 240 -8.06 1.31 -23.94
CA GLN A 240 -6.73 1.92 -23.80
C GLN A 240 -6.36 2.15 -22.34
N GLN A 241 -7.30 2.58 -21.50
CA GLN A 241 -7.06 2.74 -20.06
C GLN A 241 -6.66 1.42 -19.41
N ILE A 242 -7.43 0.36 -19.68
CA ILE A 242 -7.15 -0.98 -19.14
C ILE A 242 -5.82 -1.51 -19.69
N LYS A 243 -5.46 -1.20 -20.94
CA LYS A 243 -4.17 -1.59 -21.53
C LYS A 243 -2.99 -1.02 -20.73
N TRP A 244 -3.03 0.26 -20.36
CA TRP A 244 -1.99 0.88 -19.55
C TRP A 244 -1.91 0.31 -18.14
N LEU A 245 -3.07 0.02 -17.52
CA LEU A 245 -3.11 -0.70 -16.25
C LEU A 245 -2.47 -2.09 -16.37
N LEU A 246 -2.87 -2.88 -17.38
CA LEU A 246 -2.34 -4.23 -17.61
C LEU A 246 -0.83 -4.22 -17.90
N ALA A 247 -0.33 -3.21 -18.60
CA ALA A 247 1.11 -3.03 -18.78
C ALA A 247 1.82 -2.79 -17.43
N GLY A 248 1.27 -1.93 -16.57
CA GLY A 248 1.78 -1.69 -15.22
C GLY A 248 1.72 -2.94 -14.33
N VAL A 249 0.63 -3.70 -14.40
CA VAL A 249 0.48 -4.98 -13.66
C VAL A 249 1.45 -6.03 -14.19
N GLY A 250 1.63 -6.13 -15.50
CA GLY A 250 2.61 -7.05 -16.11
C GLY A 250 4.04 -6.72 -15.68
N LEU A 251 4.41 -5.43 -15.69
CA LEU A 251 5.71 -4.98 -15.18
C LEU A 251 5.87 -5.29 -13.69
N LEU A 252 4.83 -5.05 -12.88
CA LEU A 252 4.83 -5.44 -11.46
C LEU A 252 5.16 -6.93 -11.31
N VAL A 253 4.43 -7.81 -12.00
CA VAL A 253 4.63 -9.26 -11.89
C VAL A 253 6.04 -9.66 -12.28
N ILE A 254 6.56 -9.13 -13.39
CA ILE A 254 7.93 -9.41 -13.85
C ILE A 254 8.94 -8.98 -12.78
N MET A 255 8.82 -7.76 -12.26
CA MET A 255 9.74 -7.23 -11.26
C MET A 255 9.67 -7.97 -9.93
N VAL A 256 8.47 -8.41 -9.50
CA VAL A 256 8.31 -9.24 -8.31
C VAL A 256 8.97 -10.60 -8.51
N VAL A 257 8.73 -11.28 -9.63
CA VAL A 257 9.32 -12.59 -9.90
C VAL A 257 10.85 -12.50 -9.96
N VAL A 258 11.38 -11.55 -10.72
CA VAL A 258 12.83 -11.33 -10.80
C VAL A 258 13.39 -10.94 -9.42
N GLY A 259 12.75 -10.01 -8.71
CA GLY A 259 13.18 -9.57 -7.39
C GLY A 259 13.22 -10.71 -6.37
N LEU A 260 12.19 -11.57 -6.33
CA LEU A 260 12.16 -12.75 -5.47
C LEU A 260 13.25 -13.77 -5.83
N VAL A 261 13.54 -13.97 -7.11
CA VAL A 261 14.65 -14.85 -7.55
C VAL A 261 16.00 -14.29 -7.09
N LEU A 262 16.21 -12.98 -7.23
CA LEU A 262 17.45 -12.33 -6.78
C LEU A 262 17.58 -12.35 -5.25
N ALA A 263 16.50 -12.06 -4.51
CA ALA A 263 16.51 -12.01 -3.05
C ALA A 263 16.61 -13.41 -2.43
N LEU A 264 15.69 -14.32 -2.77
CA LEU A 264 15.61 -15.63 -2.13
C LEU A 264 16.52 -16.68 -2.77
N GLY A 265 16.74 -16.59 -4.09
CA GLY A 265 17.54 -17.56 -4.83
C GLY A 265 19.04 -17.24 -4.83
N LEU A 266 19.39 -15.94 -4.89
CA LEU A 266 20.78 -15.49 -5.00
C LEU A 266 21.26 -14.67 -3.79
N ASN A 267 20.41 -14.43 -2.79
CA ASN A 267 20.72 -13.63 -1.59
C ASN A 267 21.24 -12.22 -1.92
N LEU A 268 20.64 -11.56 -2.91
CA LEU A 268 21.00 -10.21 -3.32
C LEU A 268 19.97 -9.19 -2.81
N HIS A 269 20.42 -8.23 -2.00
CA HIS A 269 19.56 -7.16 -1.42
C HIS A 269 18.84 -6.30 -2.46
N ILE A 270 19.37 -6.21 -3.68
CA ILE A 270 18.69 -5.52 -4.79
C ILE A 270 17.35 -6.17 -5.14
N GLY A 271 17.17 -7.47 -4.85
CA GLY A 271 15.93 -8.18 -5.08
C GLY A 271 14.76 -7.60 -4.27
N ASP A 272 14.98 -7.29 -3.00
CA ASP A 272 13.95 -6.67 -2.14
C ASP A 272 13.55 -5.29 -2.65
N PHE A 273 14.54 -4.50 -3.09
CA PHE A 273 14.28 -3.21 -3.74
C PHE A 273 13.46 -3.35 -5.02
N MET A 274 13.76 -4.35 -5.85
CA MET A 274 12.99 -4.64 -7.07
C MET A 274 11.54 -5.02 -6.76
N VAL A 275 11.30 -5.81 -5.70
CA VAL A 275 9.93 -6.13 -5.25
C VAL A 275 9.22 -4.85 -4.79
N ASN A 276 9.85 -4.02 -3.98
CA ASN A 276 9.22 -2.81 -3.44
C ASN A 276 8.88 -1.79 -4.54
N ILE A 277 9.82 -1.52 -5.47
CA ILE A 277 9.61 -0.53 -6.53
C ILE A 277 8.56 -0.98 -7.55
N SER A 278 8.33 -2.29 -7.68
CA SER A 278 7.32 -2.86 -8.57
C SER A 278 5.90 -2.36 -8.26
N SER A 279 5.64 -1.98 -7.00
CA SER A 279 4.36 -1.39 -6.56
C SER A 279 4.02 -0.07 -7.24
N LEU A 280 5.01 0.65 -7.80
CA LEU A 280 4.79 1.86 -8.58
C LEU A 280 4.18 1.58 -9.96
N ALA A 281 4.43 0.41 -10.54
CA ALA A 281 4.07 0.15 -11.93
C ALA A 281 2.56 0.23 -12.20
N PRO A 282 1.65 -0.32 -11.36
CA PRO A 282 0.22 -0.14 -11.54
C PRO A 282 -0.23 1.32 -11.34
N LEU A 283 0.38 2.05 -10.40
CA LEU A 283 0.08 3.46 -10.11
C LEU A 283 0.39 4.33 -11.33
N LEU A 284 1.56 4.12 -11.94
CA LEU A 284 1.98 4.81 -13.16
C LEU A 284 1.07 4.44 -14.34
N GLY A 285 0.71 3.15 -14.48
CA GLY A 285 -0.26 2.71 -15.49
C GLY A 285 -1.62 3.41 -15.35
N ILE A 286 -2.11 3.57 -14.11
CA ILE A 286 -3.32 4.36 -13.82
C ILE A 286 -3.12 5.83 -14.20
N GLY A 287 -1.98 6.43 -13.86
CA GLY A 287 -1.66 7.82 -14.17
C GLY A 287 -1.67 8.10 -15.68
N VAL A 288 -1.04 7.25 -16.47
CA VAL A 288 -1.00 7.36 -17.94
C VAL A 288 -2.38 7.13 -18.56
N ALA A 289 -3.20 6.27 -17.94
CA ALA A 289 -4.56 6.02 -18.40
C ALA A 289 -5.54 7.19 -18.14
N LEU A 290 -5.17 8.18 -17.33
CA LEU A 290 -6.01 9.35 -17.13
C LEU A 290 -6.01 10.22 -18.39
N PRO A 291 -7.18 10.55 -18.97
CA PRO A 291 -7.22 11.40 -20.14
C PRO A 291 -6.63 12.80 -19.83
N PRO A 292 -5.94 13.42 -20.81
CA PRO A 292 -5.50 14.80 -20.69
C PRO A 292 -6.70 15.74 -20.52
N ASP A 293 -6.46 16.92 -19.92
CA ASP A 293 -7.51 17.92 -19.69
C ASP A 293 -8.20 18.25 -21.02
N ARG A 294 -9.51 17.98 -21.10
CA ARG A 294 -10.32 18.60 -22.16
C ARG A 294 -10.53 20.06 -21.77
N PRO A 295 -10.20 21.03 -22.63
CA PRO A 295 -10.64 22.41 -22.42
C PRO A 295 -12.16 22.39 -22.23
N GLN A 296 -12.63 23.11 -21.22
CA GLN A 296 -14.06 23.31 -20.97
C GLN A 296 -14.65 24.03 -22.19
N GLY A 297 -15.20 23.31 -23.17
CA GLY A 297 -15.74 23.97 -24.36
C GLY A 297 -16.23 23.14 -25.53
N GLN A 298 -15.93 21.83 -25.62
CA GLN A 298 -16.43 21.02 -26.74
C GLN A 298 -17.30 19.87 -26.23
N ARG A 299 -18.62 20.05 -26.41
CA ARG A 299 -19.62 18.99 -26.39
C ARG A 299 -19.80 18.45 -27.80
#